data_AF-T1BIY9-F1
#
_entry.id   AF-T1BIY9-F1
#
_cell.length_a   1.000
_cell.length_b   1.000
_cell.length_c   1.000
_cell.angle_alpha   90.00
_cell.angle_beta   90.00
_cell.angle_gamma   90.00
#
_symmetry.space_group_name_H-M   'P 1'
#
loop_
_entity.id
_entity.type
_entity.pdbx_description
1 polymer ?
#
loop_
_entity_poly.entity_id
_entity_poly.type
_entity_poly.pdbx_seq_one_letter_code
_entity_poly.pdbx_strand_id
1 'polypeptide(L)' 'TIGDLARFAPQFALGGDLEFFARPVWHDLKRRYGLHFRALRQYEPAFMYHALMSGAVNVIVAFSSDGRIAEDHLVV' A
#
# COMPACT_ATOMS: atom_id res chain seq x y z
N THR A 1 12.28 1.74 -3.89
CA THR A 1 11.99 2.92 -3.03
C THR A 1 10.60 3.44 -3.31
N ILE A 2 10.03 4.33 -2.47
CA ILE A 2 8.73 4.97 -2.74
C ILE A 2 8.75 5.78 -4.05
N GLY A 3 9.90 6.37 -4.41
CA GLY A 3 10.07 7.06 -5.69
C GLY A 3 9.97 6.12 -6.90
N ASP A 4 10.47 4.88 -6.78
CA ASP A 4 10.33 3.88 -7.85
C ASP A 4 8.88 3.40 -7.98
N LEU A 5 8.17 3.29 -6.85
CA LEU A 5 6.77 2.87 -6.82
C LEU A 5 5.86 3.79 -7.64
N ALA A 6 6.16 5.08 -7.70
CA ALA A 6 5.40 6.05 -8.49
C ALA A 6 5.28 5.67 -9.98
N ARG A 7 6.29 4.97 -10.54
CA ARG A 7 6.27 4.49 -11.93
C ARG A 7 5.23 3.38 -12.17
N PHE A 8 4.92 2.60 -11.13
CA PHE A 8 4.00 1.47 -11.19
C PHE A 8 2.62 1.79 -10.60
N ALA A 9 2.51 2.83 -9.77
CA ALA A 9 1.25 3.22 -9.14
C ALA A 9 0.06 3.30 -10.14
N PRO A 10 0.19 3.89 -11.35
CA PRO A 10 -0.96 4.03 -12.27
C PRO A 10 -1.58 2.72 -12.75
N GLN A 11 -0.85 1.60 -12.66
CA GLN A 11 -1.34 0.26 -13.00
C GLN A 11 -1.71 -0.57 -11.76
N PHE A 12 -1.29 -0.12 -10.58
CA PHE A 12 -1.42 -0.87 -9.33
C PHE A 12 -2.62 -0.41 -8.51
N ALA A 13 -3.16 -1.34 -7.72
CA ALA A 13 -4.11 -1.03 -6.66
C ALA A 13 -3.39 -1.03 -5.30
N LEU A 14 -3.71 -0.04 -4.46
CA LEU A 14 -3.24 0.06 -3.08
C LEU A 14 -4.34 -0.40 -2.12
N GLY A 15 -4.02 -1.36 -1.26
CA GLY A 15 -4.82 -1.74 -0.10
C GLY A 15 -4.42 -0.93 1.12
N GLY A 16 -5.39 -0.38 1.83
CA GLY A 16 -5.15 0.33 3.08
C GLY A 16 -6.43 0.44 3.88
N ASP A 17 -6.34 0.82 5.14
CA ASP A 17 -7.51 1.03 5.97
C ASP A 17 -8.03 2.46 5.75
N LEU A 18 -9.30 2.68 6.12
CA LEU A 18 -9.94 3.98 5.98
C LEU A 18 -9.23 5.06 6.79
N GLU A 19 -8.74 4.73 8.00
CA GLU A 19 -8.08 5.69 8.87
C GLU A 19 -6.79 6.21 8.23
N PHE A 20 -5.98 5.32 7.66
CA PHE A 20 -4.75 5.70 6.96
C PHE A 20 -5.04 6.64 5.78
N PHE A 21 -6.04 6.33 4.96
CA PHE A 21 -6.39 7.17 3.82
C PHE A 21 -6.95 8.53 4.22
N ALA A 22 -7.52 8.66 5.42
CA ALA A 22 -7.99 9.94 5.96
C ALA A 22 -6.87 10.80 6.56
N ARG A 23 -5.68 10.24 6.82
CA ARG A 23 -4.59 10.97 7.50
C ARG A 23 -3.86 11.93 6.56
N PRO A 24 -3.42 13.11 7.05
CA PRO A 24 -2.61 14.05 6.27
C PRO A 24 -1.36 13.42 5.65
N VAL A 25 -0.74 12.46 6.36
CA VAL A 25 0.45 11.74 5.88
C VAL A 25 0.23 11.07 4.52
N TRP A 26 -0.96 10.53 4.25
CA TRP A 26 -1.27 9.93 2.96
C TRP A 26 -1.29 10.99 1.85
N HIS A 27 -1.93 12.12 2.11
CA HIS A 27 -1.95 13.24 1.17
C HIS A 27 -0.55 13.78 0.90
N ASP A 28 0.30 13.85 1.93
CA ASP A 28 1.68 14.34 1.82
C ASP A 28 2.57 13.38 1.03
N LEU A 29 2.43 12.07 1.26
CA LEU A 29 3.12 11.03 0.49
C LEU A 29 2.76 11.10 -0.99
N LYS A 30 1.47 11.20 -1.31
CA LYS A 30 1.02 11.36 -2.71
C LYS A 30 1.65 12.57 -3.37
N ARG A 31 1.64 13.74 -2.71
CA ARG A 31 2.21 14.97 -3.27
C ARG A 31 3.73 14.90 -3.41
N ARG A 32 4.43 14.37 -2.41
CA ARG A 32 5.90 14.31 -2.38
C ARG A 32 6.48 13.34 -3.41
N TYR A 33 5.81 12.22 -3.62
CA TYR A 33 6.32 11.14 -4.48
C TYR A 33 5.53 10.97 -5.79
N GLY A 34 4.49 11.77 -6.04
CA GLY A 34 3.66 11.65 -7.25
C GLY A 34 2.90 10.32 -7.31
N LEU A 35 2.40 9.83 -6.18
CA LEU A 35 1.72 8.54 -6.12
C LEU A 35 0.27 8.68 -6.63
N HIS A 36 0.03 8.08 -7.80
CA HIS A 36 -1.29 8.02 -8.44
C HIS A 36 -1.66 6.56 -8.69
N PHE A 37 -2.36 5.94 -7.74
CA PHE A 37 -2.80 4.56 -7.87
C PHE A 37 -4.01 4.43 -8.79
N ARG A 38 -4.10 3.33 -9.55
CA ARG A 38 -5.29 2.98 -10.34
C ARG A 38 -6.55 2.90 -9.49
N ALA A 39 -6.40 2.32 -8.29
CA ALA A 39 -7.48 2.15 -7.33
C ALA A 39 -6.94 2.17 -5.91
N LEU A 40 -7.74 2.72 -5.00
CA LEU A 40 -7.56 2.57 -3.56
C LEU A 40 -8.65 1.62 -3.05
N ARG A 41 -8.26 0.55 -2.36
CA ARG A 41 -9.18 -0.44 -1.81
C ARG A 41 -9.07 -0.43 -0.30
N GLN A 42 -10.23 -0.35 0.35
CA GLN A 42 -10.32 -0.39 1.79
C GLN A 42 -10.40 -1.84 2.26
N TYR A 43 -9.55 -2.19 3.22
CA TYR A 43 -9.57 -3.48 3.89
C TYR A 43 -9.44 -3.27 5.39
N GLU A 44 -9.97 -4.20 6.17
CA GLU A 44 -9.53 -4.29 7.57
C GLU A 44 -8.06 -4.74 7.61
N PRO A 45 -7.28 -4.28 8.61
CA PRO A 45 -5.85 -4.60 8.73
C PRO A 45 -5.52 -6.10 8.66
N ALA A 46 -6.41 -6.95 9.19
CA ALA A 46 -6.24 -8.40 9.16
C ALA A 46 -6.27 -8.99 7.73
N PHE A 47 -6.98 -8.36 6.78
CA PHE A 47 -7.16 -8.88 5.42
C PHE A 47 -6.21 -8.30 4.38
N MET A 48 -5.40 -7.27 4.73
CA MET A 48 -4.53 -6.62 3.75
C MET A 48 -3.51 -7.57 3.12
N TYR A 49 -2.83 -8.39 3.94
CA TYR A 49 -1.87 -9.38 3.45
C TYR A 49 -2.54 -10.41 2.54
N HIS A 50 -3.74 -10.88 2.91
CA HIS A 50 -4.49 -11.78 2.04
C HIS A 50 -4.86 -11.14 0.70
N ALA A 51 -5.27 -9.86 0.71
CA ALA A 51 -5.56 -9.11 -0.50
C ALA A 51 -4.30 -8.92 -1.39
N LEU A 52 -3.13 -8.78 -0.79
CA LEU A 52 -1.86 -8.72 -1.51
C LEU A 52 -1.50 -10.08 -2.12
N MET A 53 -1.53 -11.15 -1.33
CA MET A 53 -1.15 -12.49 -1.76
C MET A 53 -2.12 -13.09 -2.78
N SER A 54 -3.41 -12.72 -2.72
CA SER A 54 -4.41 -13.10 -3.74
C SER A 54 -4.31 -12.27 -5.04
N GLY A 55 -3.49 -11.22 -5.08
CA GLY A 55 -3.38 -10.31 -6.21
C GLY A 55 -4.56 -9.33 -6.36
N ALA A 56 -5.44 -9.24 -5.36
CA ALA A 56 -6.53 -8.27 -5.34
C ALA A 56 -6.01 -6.82 -5.25
N VAL A 57 -4.83 -6.64 -4.65
CA VAL A 57 -4.02 -5.42 -4.67
C VAL A 57 -2.56 -5.74 -4.91
N ASN A 58 -1.77 -4.72 -5.25
CA ASN A 58 -0.35 -4.86 -5.56
C ASN A 58 0.55 -4.26 -4.46
N VAL A 59 -0.03 -3.38 -3.64
CA VAL A 59 0.67 -2.68 -2.56
C VAL A 59 -0.28 -2.64 -1.37
N ILE A 60 0.26 -2.76 -0.15
CA ILE A 60 -0.49 -2.52 1.08
C ILE A 60 0.25 -1.53 1.98
N VAL A 61 -0.49 -0.91 2.90
CA VAL A 61 0.11 -0.19 4.01
C VAL A 61 0.45 -1.18 5.12
N ALA A 62 1.70 -1.15 5.60
CA ALA A 62 2.15 -1.97 6.71
C ALA A 62 3.17 -1.21 7.56
N PHE A 63 3.31 -1.60 8.83
CA PHE A 63 4.42 -1.15 9.65
C PHE A 63 5.69 -1.89 9.24
N SER A 64 6.82 -1.20 9.12
CA SER A 64 8.10 -1.81 8.73
C SER A 64 8.60 -2.89 9.68
N SER A 65 8.08 -2.94 10.91
CA SER A 65 8.37 -3.95 11.92
C SER A 65 7.42 -5.14 11.91
N ASP A 66 6.45 -5.20 10.98
CA ASP A 66 5.50 -6.32 10.89
C ASP A 66 6.21 -7.58 10.39
N GLY A 67 6.18 -8.64 11.19
CA GLY A 67 6.88 -9.90 10.91
C GLY A 67 6.42 -10.58 9.63
N ARG A 68 5.16 -10.37 9.22
CA ARG A 68 4.58 -10.96 8.00
C ARG A 68 5.29 -10.51 6.73
N ILE A 69 5.95 -9.35 6.76
CA ILE A 69 6.75 -8.86 5.62
C ILE A 69 7.89 -9.84 5.30
N ALA A 70 8.59 -10.32 6.34
CA ALA A 70 9.68 -11.26 6.16
C ALA A 70 9.18 -12.67 5.84
N GLU A 71 8.07 -13.09 6.44
CA GLU A 71 7.44 -14.40 6.20
C GLU A 71 6.93 -14.53 4.76
N ASP A 72 6.29 -13.50 4.22
CA ASP A 72 5.71 -13.49 2.86
C ASP A 72 6.69 -12.99 1.78
N HIS A 73 7.97 -12.80 2.12
CA HIS A 73 9.02 -12.31 1.22
C HIS A 73 8.67 -10.99 0.49
N LEU A 74 8.05 -10.05 1.20
CA LEU A 74 7.61 -8.78 0.67
C LEU A 74 8.75 -7.73 0.69
N VAL A 75 8.62 -6.72 -0.19
CA VAL A 75 9.57 -5.60 -0.29
C VAL A 75 8.99 -4.37 0.43
N VAL A 76 9.84 -3.65 1.15
CA VAL A 76 9.56 -2.37 1.84
C VAL A 76 10.23 -1.20 1.13
#